data_AF-A0A523YVN4-F1
#
_entry.id   AF-A0A523YVN4-F1
#
_cell.length_a   1.000
_cell.length_b   1.000
_cell.length_c   1.000
_cell.angle_alpha   90.00
_cell.angle_beta   90.00
_cell.angle_gamma   90.00
#
_symmetry.space_group_name_H-M   'P 1'
#
loop_
_entity.id
_entity.type
_entity.pdbx_description
1 polymer ?
#
loop_
_entity_poly.entity_id
_entity_poly.type
_entity_poly.pdbx_seq_one_letter_code
_entity_poly.pdbx_strand_id
1 'polypeptide(L)'
;MGRGEFEEILEECLSALLEGRRGVEESLSLYPAWRGRLEPLLRAAEEIAAAFDQSPPAYARERGLQRFLEAARIRRRLREIFSPQSMGVPWWRWAPAGLAAVIVIAALAFLSATLMAEDGGRFSDQVSVRSYIPTPERTAPPASVQSPLERVQEQVAVLEEAVRQGEMVEVGFLEELEEASGELAESLEDPGEVELVDRMAAVSVASKEYELLQTVQEQSSGFEAWVLEASLAAAENVLEKLGATPEPEPTASPEPIASPTATPSPWPSPTPTAGAEATPTPSPTPAPAE
;
A
#
# COMPACT_ATOMS: atom_id res chain seq x y z
N MET A 1 26.68 37.49 -0.47
CA MET A 1 26.48 36.18 -1.11
C MET A 1 25.22 35.58 -0.52
N GLY A 2 24.23 35.37 -1.37
CA GLY A 2 22.89 34.95 -0.96
C GLY A 2 22.83 33.45 -0.69
N ARG A 3 21.86 33.01 0.12
CA ARG A 3 21.59 31.58 0.34
C ARG A 3 21.34 30.85 -1.00
N GLY A 4 20.71 31.50 -1.97
CA GLY A 4 20.44 30.95 -3.30
C GLY A 4 21.68 30.64 -4.14
N GLU A 5 22.72 31.48 -4.11
CA GLU A 5 23.95 31.24 -4.88
C GLU A 5 24.66 29.94 -4.42
N PHE A 6 24.61 29.64 -3.12
CA PHE A 6 25.17 28.39 -2.59
C PHE A 6 24.37 27.16 -3.04
N GLU A 7 23.04 27.26 -3.05
CA GLU A 7 22.16 26.16 -3.46
C GLU A 7 22.34 25.83 -4.94
N GLU A 8 22.41 26.85 -5.81
CA GLU A 8 22.69 26.67 -7.24
C GLU A 8 24.05 26.00 -7.49
N ILE A 9 25.10 26.45 -6.80
CA ILE A 9 26.44 25.85 -6.90
C ILE A 9 26.43 24.40 -6.41
N LEU A 10 25.74 24.10 -5.30
CA LEU A 10 25.63 22.75 -4.76
C LEU A 10 24.88 21.83 -5.74
N GLU A 11 23.78 22.29 -6.30
CA GLU A 11 22.98 21.54 -7.29
C GLU A 11 23.80 21.24 -8.55
N GLU A 12 24.55 22.21 -9.07
CA GLU A 12 25.46 22.01 -10.20
C GLU A 12 26.54 20.97 -9.88
N CYS A 13 27.17 21.06 -8.70
CA CYS A 13 28.20 20.12 -8.27
C CYS A 13 27.65 18.70 -8.09
N LEU A 14 26.46 18.55 -7.49
CA LEU A 14 25.81 17.25 -7.29
C LEU A 14 25.41 16.62 -8.62
N SER A 15 24.87 17.40 -9.56
CA SER A 15 24.52 16.91 -10.90
C SER A 15 25.75 16.41 -11.65
N ALA A 16 26.84 17.18 -11.65
CA ALA A 16 28.09 16.78 -12.29
C ALA A 16 28.72 15.52 -11.65
N LEU A 17 28.59 15.37 -10.33
CA LEU A 17 29.08 14.22 -9.57
C LEU A 17 28.28 12.95 -9.86
N LEU A 18 26.94 13.02 -9.82
CA LEU A 18 26.06 11.88 -10.11
C LEU A 18 26.14 11.40 -11.56
N GLU A 19 26.45 12.30 -12.50
CA GLU A 19 26.70 11.95 -13.90
C GLU A 19 28.12 11.40 -14.16
N GLY A 20 28.99 11.37 -13.15
CA GLY A 20 30.39 10.95 -13.27
C GLY A 20 31.24 11.91 -14.12
N ARG A 21 30.77 13.13 -14.38
CA ARG A 21 31.49 14.14 -15.16
C ARG A 21 32.60 14.83 -14.37
N ARG A 22 32.46 14.92 -13.04
CA ARG A 22 33.37 15.65 -12.15
C ARG A 22 33.47 14.99 -10.77
N GLY A 23 34.70 14.82 -10.26
CA GLY A 23 34.94 14.32 -8.90
C GLY A 23 34.83 15.43 -7.83
N VAL A 24 34.75 15.03 -6.55
CA VAL A 24 34.61 15.97 -5.42
C VAL A 24 35.70 17.04 -5.41
N GLU A 25 36.98 16.65 -5.54
CA GLU A 25 38.11 17.59 -5.52
C GLU A 25 38.09 18.59 -6.68
N GLU A 26 37.63 18.17 -7.85
CA GLU A 26 37.51 19.03 -9.01
C GLU A 26 36.38 20.07 -8.81
N SER A 27 35.24 19.65 -8.22
CA SER A 27 34.17 20.57 -7.83
C SER A 27 34.63 21.60 -6.79
N LEU A 28 35.44 21.19 -5.80
CA LEU A 28 35.99 22.11 -4.79
C LEU A 28 37.02 23.09 -5.34
N SER A 29 37.69 22.76 -6.44
CA SER A 29 38.66 23.64 -7.10
C SER A 29 38.00 24.82 -7.83
N LEU A 30 36.78 24.62 -8.34
CA LEU A 30 36.02 25.64 -9.07
C LEU A 30 35.38 26.68 -8.15
N TYR A 31 35.06 26.29 -6.91
CA TYR A 31 34.38 27.15 -5.94
C TYR A 31 35.17 27.24 -4.61
N PRO A 32 36.40 27.81 -4.61
CA PRO A 32 37.27 27.80 -3.44
C PRO A 32 36.68 28.57 -2.25
N ALA A 33 35.86 29.60 -2.50
CA ALA A 33 35.18 30.38 -1.47
C ALA A 33 34.17 29.54 -0.64
N TRP A 34 33.67 28.44 -1.19
CA TRP A 34 32.63 27.59 -0.59
C TRP A 34 33.15 26.25 -0.10
N ARG A 35 34.47 26.00 -0.20
CA ARG A 35 35.09 24.69 0.06
C ARG A 35 34.68 24.09 1.41
N GLY A 36 34.76 24.87 2.48
CA GLY A 36 34.45 24.39 3.84
C GLY A 36 32.98 23.97 4.05
N ARG A 37 32.05 24.42 3.21
CA ARG A 37 30.63 24.05 3.30
C ARG A 37 30.22 23.00 2.26
N LEU A 38 30.82 23.02 1.08
CA LEU A 38 30.55 22.06 0.00
C LEU A 38 31.19 20.69 0.26
N GLU A 39 32.41 20.64 0.79
CA GLU A 39 33.16 19.39 0.98
C GLU A 39 32.39 18.30 1.75
N PRO A 40 31.81 18.55 2.94
CA PRO A 40 31.09 17.50 3.67
C PRO A 40 29.84 17.01 2.92
N LEU A 41 29.16 17.90 2.19
CA LEU A 41 27.96 17.55 1.43
C LEU A 41 28.28 16.71 0.21
N LEU A 42 29.34 17.08 -0.53
CA LEU A 42 29.77 16.33 -1.71
C LEU A 42 30.35 14.96 -1.33
N ARG A 43 31.08 14.83 -0.22
CA ARG A 43 31.53 13.53 0.27
C ARG A 43 30.38 12.63 0.71
N ALA A 44 29.39 13.18 1.42
CA ALA A 44 28.19 12.42 1.79
C ALA A 44 27.43 11.94 0.54
N ALA A 45 27.30 12.79 -0.47
CA ALA A 45 26.67 12.42 -1.74
C ALA A 45 27.45 11.34 -2.48
N GLU A 46 28.79 11.41 -2.51
CA GLU A 46 29.66 10.39 -3.10
C GLU A 46 29.54 9.04 -2.37
N GLU A 47 29.52 9.04 -1.04
CA GLU A 47 29.35 7.83 -0.23
C GLU A 47 27.98 7.18 -0.48
N ILE A 48 26.91 7.98 -0.53
CA ILE A 48 25.56 7.52 -0.87
C ILE A 48 25.53 6.96 -2.30
N ALA A 49 26.12 7.66 -3.27
CA ALA A 49 26.19 7.19 -4.65
C ALA A 49 26.95 5.86 -4.77
N ALA A 50 28.08 5.72 -4.07
CA ALA A 50 28.85 4.48 -4.01
C ALA A 50 28.06 3.32 -3.37
N ALA A 51 27.18 3.61 -2.40
CA ALA A 51 26.28 2.60 -1.84
C ALA A 51 25.23 2.14 -2.87
N PHE A 52 24.77 3.03 -3.75
CA PHE A 52 23.83 2.68 -4.83
C PHE A 52 24.46 1.98 -6.04
N ASP A 53 25.77 2.12 -6.25
CA ASP A 53 26.52 1.36 -7.26
C ASP A 53 26.57 -0.14 -6.97
N GLN A 54 26.28 -0.55 -5.72
CA GLN A 54 25.97 -1.94 -5.42
C GLN A 54 24.61 -2.28 -6.01
N SER A 55 24.63 -2.74 -7.26
CA SER A 55 23.44 -3.15 -8.00
C SER A 55 22.60 -4.07 -7.11
N PRO A 56 21.40 -3.65 -6.65
CA PRO A 56 20.62 -4.45 -5.72
C PRO A 56 20.34 -5.82 -6.34
N PRO A 57 20.32 -6.89 -5.54
CA PRO A 57 20.07 -8.22 -6.06
C PRO A 57 18.75 -8.23 -6.85
N ALA A 58 18.67 -9.00 -7.93
CA ALA A 58 17.56 -8.92 -8.88
C ALA A 58 16.17 -9.02 -8.21
N TYR A 59 16.04 -9.85 -7.17
CA TYR A 59 14.80 -9.98 -6.41
C TYR A 59 14.38 -8.68 -5.67
N ALA A 60 15.35 -7.90 -5.17
CA ALA A 60 15.07 -6.66 -4.46
C ALA A 60 14.60 -5.56 -5.42
N ARG A 61 15.12 -5.54 -6.65
CA ARG A 61 14.63 -4.67 -7.72
C ARG A 61 13.20 -5.01 -8.11
N GLU A 62 12.90 -6.30 -8.28
CA GLU A 62 11.56 -6.74 -8.67
C GLU A 62 10.52 -6.43 -7.59
N ARG A 63 10.86 -6.68 -6.31
CA ARG A 63 10.00 -6.34 -5.18
C ARG A 63 9.84 -4.82 -4.99
N GLY A 64 10.91 -4.05 -5.19
CA GLY A 64 10.87 -2.59 -5.15
C GLY A 64 10.01 -2.00 -6.28
N LEU A 65 10.12 -2.56 -7.49
CA LEU A 65 9.30 -2.20 -8.63
C LEU A 65 7.82 -2.49 -8.37
N GLN A 66 7.48 -3.67 -7.82
CA GLN A 66 6.10 -4.01 -7.46
C GLN A 66 5.50 -3.00 -6.47
N ARG A 67 6.21 -2.71 -5.36
CA ARG A 67 5.77 -1.71 -4.37
C ARG A 67 5.66 -0.31 -4.96
N PHE A 68 6.60 0.07 -5.83
CA PHE A 68 6.55 1.35 -6.50
C PHE A 68 5.36 1.45 -7.45
N LEU A 69 5.05 0.41 -8.22
CA LEU A 69 3.90 0.39 -9.12
C LEU A 69 2.58 0.43 -8.34
N GLU A 70 2.51 -0.26 -7.21
CA GLU A 70 1.38 -0.22 -6.29
C GLU A 70 1.21 1.20 -5.72
N ALA A 71 2.27 1.80 -5.18
CA ALA A 71 2.27 3.19 -4.70
C ALA A 71 1.98 4.21 -5.81
N ALA A 72 2.47 3.99 -7.03
CA ALA A 72 2.23 4.87 -8.17
C ALA A 72 0.79 4.78 -8.67
N ARG A 73 0.15 3.60 -8.60
CA ARG A 73 -1.29 3.46 -8.84
C ARG A 73 -2.08 4.25 -7.81
N ILE A 74 -1.75 4.11 -6.52
CA ILE A 74 -2.36 4.89 -5.44
C ILE A 74 -2.18 6.40 -5.68
N ARG A 75 -0.98 6.84 -6.08
CA ARG A 75 -0.69 8.26 -6.32
C ARG A 75 -1.35 8.82 -7.58
N ARG A 76 -1.51 8.01 -8.63
CA ARG A 76 -2.23 8.40 -9.85
C ARG A 76 -3.72 8.53 -9.57
N ARG A 77 -4.29 7.61 -8.77
CA ARG A 77 -5.66 7.68 -8.25
C ARG A 77 -5.88 8.92 -7.38
N LEU A 78 -4.98 9.18 -6.42
CA LEU A 78 -5.00 10.40 -5.63
C LEU A 78 -4.92 11.66 -6.51
N ARG A 79 -4.13 11.66 -7.59
CA ARG A 79 -4.06 12.81 -8.50
C ARG A 79 -5.33 12.98 -9.34
N GLU A 80 -6.11 11.93 -9.56
CA GLU A 80 -7.40 12.02 -10.26
C GLU A 80 -8.49 12.52 -9.30
N ILE A 81 -8.49 12.07 -8.05
CA ILE A 81 -9.38 12.54 -6.97
C ILE A 81 -9.07 14.00 -6.58
N PHE A 82 -7.79 14.32 -6.41
CA PHE A 82 -7.29 15.67 -6.11
C PHE A 82 -6.92 16.46 -7.36
N SER A 83 -7.29 16.00 -8.56
CA SER A 83 -7.19 16.84 -9.74
C SER A 83 -8.21 17.94 -9.51
N PRO A 84 -7.79 19.18 -9.24
CA PRO A 84 -8.75 20.25 -9.06
C PRO A 84 -9.50 20.33 -10.39
N GLN A 85 -10.75 19.87 -10.42
CA GLN A 85 -11.64 20.17 -11.52
C GLN A 85 -11.51 21.67 -11.72
N SER A 86 -10.96 22.05 -12.87
CA SER A 86 -10.58 23.40 -13.21
C SER A 86 -11.83 24.24 -13.36
N MET A 87 -12.47 24.60 -12.25
CA MET A 87 -13.36 25.75 -12.18
C MET A 87 -12.49 27.00 -12.25
N GLY A 88 -12.11 27.39 -13.46
CA GLY A 88 -12.01 28.79 -13.89
C GLY A 88 -11.19 29.81 -13.10
N VAL A 89 -10.33 29.44 -12.15
CA VAL A 89 -9.48 30.44 -11.45
C VAL A 89 -8.14 30.61 -12.19
N PRO A 90 -7.78 31.83 -12.62
CA PRO A 90 -6.60 32.07 -13.45
C PRO A 90 -5.30 31.76 -12.69
N TRP A 91 -4.68 30.65 -13.09
CA TRP A 91 -3.39 30.09 -12.65
C TRP A 91 -2.19 31.05 -12.59
N TRP A 92 -2.27 32.23 -13.19
CA TRP A 92 -1.18 33.21 -13.26
C TRP A 92 -0.87 33.94 -11.93
N ARG A 93 -1.62 33.70 -10.84
CA ARG A 93 -1.32 34.33 -9.53
C ARG A 93 -0.46 33.50 -8.57
N TRP A 94 -0.09 32.26 -8.90
CA TRP A 94 0.66 31.37 -7.98
C TRP A 94 2.07 30.99 -8.46
N ALA A 95 2.64 31.77 -9.39
CA ALA A 95 4.00 31.56 -9.89
C ALA A 95 5.14 31.56 -8.84
N PRO A 96 5.05 32.13 -7.61
CA PRO A 96 6.18 32.08 -6.69
C PRO A 96 6.20 30.87 -5.73
N ALA A 97 5.21 29.96 -5.75
CA ALA A 97 5.12 28.86 -4.76
C ALA A 97 5.74 27.52 -5.22
N GLY A 98 6.26 27.44 -6.45
CA GLY A 98 6.78 26.19 -7.03
C GLY A 98 8.07 25.64 -6.41
N LEU A 99 8.82 26.45 -5.65
CA LEU A 99 10.11 26.03 -5.05
C LEU A 99 9.97 25.28 -3.71
N ALA A 100 8.83 25.36 -3.03
CA ALA A 100 8.64 24.69 -1.74
C ALA A 100 8.35 23.18 -1.88
N ALA A 101 7.76 22.75 -3.01
CA ALA A 101 7.34 21.36 -3.20
C ALA A 101 8.51 20.39 -3.44
N VAL A 102 9.63 20.86 -3.98
CA VAL A 102 10.82 20.02 -4.24
C VAL A 102 11.53 19.65 -2.92
N ILE A 103 11.51 20.54 -1.93
CA ILE A 103 12.14 20.32 -0.60
C ILE A 103 11.37 19.25 0.19
N VAL A 104 10.05 19.23 0.10
CA VAL A 104 9.23 18.23 0.81
C VAL A 104 9.43 16.82 0.25
N ILE A 105 9.58 16.68 -1.07
CA ILE A 105 9.83 15.36 -1.69
C ILE A 105 11.24 14.85 -1.35
N ALA A 106 12.24 15.73 -1.27
CA ALA A 106 13.59 15.36 -0.85
C ALA A 106 13.66 14.99 0.64
N ALA A 107 12.93 15.68 1.52
CA ALA A 107 12.87 15.36 2.94
C ALA A 107 12.15 14.01 3.20
N LEU A 108 11.11 13.69 2.42
CA LEU A 108 10.39 12.42 2.54
C LEU A 108 11.23 11.21 2.08
N ALA A 109 12.09 11.40 1.07
CA ALA A 109 13.05 10.38 0.63
C ALA A 109 14.18 10.16 1.66
N PHE A 110 14.56 11.19 2.41
CA PHE A 110 15.59 11.10 3.45
C PHE A 110 15.08 10.36 4.71
N LEU A 111 13.83 10.56 5.10
CA LEU A 111 13.20 9.88 6.25
C LEU A 111 12.92 8.38 6.00
N SER A 112 12.74 7.97 4.75
CA SER A 112 12.54 6.55 4.41
C SER A 112 13.85 5.75 4.41
N ALA A 113 15.01 6.40 4.30
CA ALA A 113 16.30 5.75 4.41
C ALA A 113 16.72 5.47 5.87
N THR A 114 16.26 6.24 6.85
CA THR A 114 16.63 6.05 8.26
C THR A 114 15.89 4.90 8.95
N LEU A 115 14.69 4.53 8.48
CA LEU A 115 13.90 3.44 9.08
C LEU A 115 14.31 2.02 8.66
N MET A 116 15.26 1.87 7.73
CA MET A 116 15.78 0.56 7.30
C MET A 116 17.15 0.21 7.92
N ALA A 117 17.67 1.04 8.84
CA ALA A 117 18.97 0.83 9.48
C ALA A 117 18.89 0.17 10.88
N GLU A 118 17.70 -0.15 11.37
CA GLU A 118 17.47 -0.56 12.76
C GLU A 118 16.98 -2.01 12.88
N ASP A 119 17.70 -2.95 12.26
CA ASP A 119 17.44 -4.38 12.49
C ASP A 119 18.73 -5.23 12.42
N GLY A 120 19.70 -4.87 13.27
CA GLY A 120 21.02 -5.49 13.30
C GLY A 120 21.72 -5.38 14.65
N GLY A 121 21.09 -5.81 15.74
CA GLY A 121 21.63 -5.65 17.09
C GLY A 121 21.41 -6.86 18.01
N ARG A 122 22.01 -8.01 17.68
CA ARG A 122 22.19 -9.13 18.61
C ARG A 122 22.96 -8.66 19.85
N PHE A 123 22.27 -8.53 20.99
CA PHE A 123 22.90 -8.64 22.30
C PHE A 123 22.17 -9.69 23.13
N SER A 124 22.71 -10.91 23.02
CA SER A 124 22.60 -11.92 24.05
C SER A 124 23.53 -11.51 25.20
N ASP A 125 22.98 -10.91 26.26
CA ASP A 125 23.68 -10.87 27.55
C ASP A 125 22.75 -11.37 28.65
N GLN A 126 23.12 -12.53 29.18
CA GLN A 126 22.32 -13.34 30.08
C GLN A 126 22.58 -12.86 31.51
N VAL A 127 21.92 -11.76 31.91
CA VAL A 127 21.93 -11.29 33.30
C VAL A 127 20.89 -12.07 34.09
N SER A 128 21.33 -13.07 34.84
CA SER A 128 20.50 -13.81 35.79
C SER A 128 20.17 -12.94 37.00
N VAL A 129 19.17 -12.06 36.87
CA VAL A 129 18.57 -11.33 37.99
C VAL A 129 17.70 -12.30 38.77
N ARG A 130 18.10 -12.59 40.01
CA ARG A 130 17.29 -13.35 40.96
C ARG A 130 16.10 -12.49 41.38
N SER A 131 14.96 -12.69 40.74
CA SER A 131 13.71 -11.97 41.02
C SER A 131 13.25 -12.26 42.44
N TYR A 132 13.33 -11.23 43.29
CA TYR A 132 12.53 -11.15 44.51
C TYR A 132 11.07 -11.07 44.05
N ILE A 133 10.24 -12.00 44.49
CA ILE A 133 8.78 -11.96 44.30
C ILE A 133 8.22 -11.29 45.55
N PRO A 134 8.02 -9.97 45.59
CA PRO A 134 7.01 -9.42 46.48
C PRO A 134 5.67 -9.90 45.94
N THR A 135 4.89 -10.65 46.72
CA THR A 135 3.49 -10.93 46.39
C THR A 135 2.78 -9.59 46.24
N PRO A 136 2.44 -9.14 45.01
CA PRO A 136 1.76 -7.88 44.86
C PRO A 136 0.32 -8.09 45.30
N GLU A 137 -0.16 -7.21 46.20
CA GLU A 137 -1.58 -6.92 46.24
C GLU A 137 -2.03 -6.64 44.80
N ARG A 138 -3.00 -7.43 44.33
CA ARG A 138 -3.55 -7.36 42.98
C ARG A 138 -4.36 -6.07 42.84
N THR A 139 -3.67 -4.93 42.77
CA THR A 139 -4.21 -3.70 42.21
C THR A 139 -4.37 -3.99 40.73
N ALA A 140 -5.61 -4.24 40.29
CA ALA A 140 -5.92 -4.33 38.87
C ALA A 140 -5.33 -3.09 38.19
N PRO A 141 -4.45 -3.23 37.19
CA PRO A 141 -3.94 -2.08 36.46
C PRO A 141 -5.17 -1.28 35.97
N PRO A 142 -5.16 0.06 36.09
CA PRO A 142 -6.24 0.86 35.52
C PRO A 142 -6.36 0.43 34.05
N ALA A 143 -7.57 0.05 33.63
CA ALA A 143 -7.82 -0.30 32.25
C ALA A 143 -7.26 0.84 31.39
N SER A 144 -6.19 0.55 30.64
CA SER A 144 -5.62 1.52 29.71
C SER A 144 -6.72 1.86 28.73
N VAL A 145 -7.18 3.10 28.77
CA VAL A 145 -8.17 3.63 27.84
C VAL A 145 -7.50 3.63 26.48
N GLN A 146 -7.74 2.58 25.69
CA GLN A 146 -7.27 2.49 24.31
C GLN A 146 -7.86 3.66 23.53
N SER A 147 -7.07 4.27 22.66
CA SER A 147 -7.60 5.28 21.75
C SER A 147 -8.59 4.64 20.76
N PRO A 148 -9.62 5.37 20.28
CA PRO A 148 -10.52 4.85 19.26
C PRO A 148 -9.80 4.33 18.01
N LEU A 149 -8.71 5.00 17.61
CA LEU A 149 -7.88 4.60 16.48
C LEU A 149 -7.19 3.24 16.71
N GLU A 150 -6.62 3.00 17.90
CA GLU A 150 -6.01 1.70 18.22
C GLU A 150 -7.04 0.58 18.23
N ARG A 151 -8.26 0.84 18.72
CA ARG A 151 -9.35 -0.14 18.71
C ARG A 151 -9.74 -0.54 17.29
N VAL A 152 -9.94 0.43 16.39
CA VAL A 152 -10.25 0.14 14.98
C VAL A 152 -9.07 -0.56 14.29
N GLN A 153 -7.82 -0.17 14.58
CA GLN A 153 -6.64 -0.86 14.06
C GLN A 153 -6.59 -2.34 14.45
N GLU A 154 -6.89 -2.65 15.71
CA GLU A 154 -6.93 -4.02 16.22
C GLU A 154 -8.03 -4.82 15.52
N GLN A 155 -9.24 -4.27 15.42
CA GLN A 155 -10.36 -4.94 14.73
C GLN A 155 -10.06 -5.15 13.23
N VAL A 156 -9.55 -4.14 12.52
CA VAL A 156 -9.18 -4.29 11.09
C VAL A 156 -8.10 -5.36 10.88
N ALA A 157 -7.15 -5.52 11.82
CA ALA A 157 -6.16 -6.58 11.76
C ALA A 157 -6.78 -7.98 11.94
N VAL A 158 -7.76 -8.13 12.84
CA VAL A 158 -8.52 -9.38 13.01
C VAL A 158 -9.36 -9.68 11.76
N LEU A 159 -10.04 -8.67 11.21
CA LEU A 159 -10.81 -8.80 9.97
C LEU A 159 -9.93 -9.26 8.80
N GLU A 160 -8.75 -8.64 8.65
CA GLU A 160 -7.80 -9.01 7.59
C GLU A 160 -7.36 -10.47 7.70
N GLU A 161 -7.10 -10.96 8.91
CA GLU A 161 -6.74 -12.36 9.15
C GLU A 161 -7.89 -13.30 8.77
N ALA A 162 -9.12 -12.99 9.19
CA ALA A 162 -10.31 -13.78 8.86
C ALA A 162 -10.53 -13.88 7.35
N VAL A 163 -10.46 -12.74 6.64
CA VAL A 163 -10.57 -12.67 5.17
C VAL A 163 -9.46 -13.48 4.51
N ARG A 164 -8.22 -13.39 5.01
CA ARG A 164 -7.08 -14.14 4.47
C ARG A 164 -7.23 -15.65 4.64
N GLN A 165 -7.83 -16.09 5.74
CA GLN A 165 -8.10 -17.49 6.01
C GLN A 165 -9.37 -18.01 5.30
N GLY A 166 -10.18 -17.11 4.72
CA GLY A 166 -11.49 -17.46 4.16
C GLY A 166 -12.48 -17.90 5.24
N GLU A 167 -12.30 -17.41 6.48
CA GLU A 167 -13.22 -17.64 7.57
C GLU A 167 -14.42 -16.71 7.45
N MET A 168 -15.62 -17.18 7.80
CA MET A 168 -16.80 -16.32 7.82
C MET A 168 -16.70 -15.36 9.01
N VAL A 169 -16.82 -14.07 8.72
CA VAL A 169 -16.81 -13.02 9.74
C VAL A 169 -18.13 -13.05 10.51
N GLU A 170 -18.07 -13.17 11.83
CA GLU A 170 -19.27 -13.20 12.66
C GLU A 170 -19.98 -11.83 12.66
N VAL A 171 -21.31 -11.84 12.71
CA VAL A 171 -22.12 -10.60 12.72
C VAL A 171 -21.76 -9.70 13.91
N GLY A 172 -21.55 -10.27 15.10
CA GLY A 172 -21.20 -9.49 16.29
C GLY A 172 -19.86 -8.76 16.13
N PHE A 173 -18.92 -9.33 15.37
CA PHE A 173 -17.65 -8.66 15.07
C PHE A 173 -17.85 -7.44 14.16
N LEU A 174 -18.73 -7.53 13.16
CA LEU A 174 -19.05 -6.40 12.28
C LEU A 174 -19.76 -5.27 13.04
N GLU A 175 -20.63 -5.60 13.99
CA GLU A 175 -21.27 -4.63 14.89
C GLU A 175 -20.24 -3.92 15.78
N GLU A 176 -19.28 -4.66 16.37
CA GLU A 176 -18.17 -4.07 17.15
C GLU A 176 -17.26 -3.16 16.31
N LEU A 177 -16.99 -3.56 15.07
CA LEU A 177 -16.22 -2.76 14.12
C LEU A 177 -16.96 -1.48 13.73
N GLU A 178 -18.26 -1.57 13.43
CA GLU A 178 -19.12 -0.41 13.15
C GLU A 178 -19.12 0.57 14.33
N GLU A 179 -19.31 0.09 15.56
CA GLU A 179 -19.29 0.92 16.77
C GLU A 179 -17.93 1.61 16.94
N ALA A 180 -16.82 0.87 16.81
CA ALA A 180 -15.47 1.43 16.94
C ALA A 180 -15.17 2.49 15.85
N SER A 181 -15.59 2.24 14.61
CA SER A 181 -15.46 3.18 13.49
C SER A 181 -16.35 4.42 13.69
N GLY A 182 -17.54 4.25 14.28
CA GLY A 182 -18.41 5.35 14.70
C GLY A 182 -17.78 6.24 15.77
N GLU A 183 -17.21 5.64 16.83
CA GLU A 183 -16.45 6.37 17.86
C GLU A 183 -15.26 7.14 17.27
N LEU A 184 -14.53 6.51 16.34
CA LEU A 184 -13.44 7.16 15.61
C LEU A 184 -13.96 8.36 14.80
N ALA A 185 -15.06 8.20 14.06
CA ALA A 185 -15.67 9.30 13.30
C ALA A 185 -16.12 10.45 14.20
N GLU A 186 -16.66 10.17 15.39
CA GLU A 186 -17.05 11.20 16.36
C GLU A 186 -15.82 11.95 16.90
N SER A 187 -14.72 11.23 17.19
CA SER A 187 -13.45 11.84 17.63
C SER A 187 -12.80 12.75 16.58
N LEU A 188 -13.12 12.55 15.30
CA LEU A 188 -12.60 13.34 14.17
C LEU A 188 -13.41 14.62 13.89
N GLU A 189 -14.53 14.85 14.58
CA GLU A 189 -15.34 16.07 14.39
C GLU A 189 -14.63 17.35 14.82
N ASP A 190 -13.67 17.27 15.73
CA ASP A 190 -12.81 18.40 16.08
C ASP A 190 -11.46 18.30 15.38
N PRO A 191 -11.31 18.94 14.20
CA PRO A 191 -10.08 18.87 13.45
C PRO A 191 -8.91 19.63 14.10
N GLY A 192 -9.11 20.34 15.21
CA GLY A 192 -8.06 21.07 15.90
C GLY A 192 -7.16 20.20 16.78
N GLU A 193 -7.66 19.05 17.26
CA GLU A 193 -7.00 18.28 18.32
C GLU A 193 -6.23 17.05 17.82
N VAL A 194 -6.55 16.54 16.63
CA VAL A 194 -5.95 15.31 16.12
C VAL A 194 -4.61 15.60 15.44
N GLU A 195 -3.54 14.96 15.91
CA GLU A 195 -2.23 15.09 15.30
C GLU A 195 -2.25 14.60 13.83
N LEU A 196 -1.44 15.23 12.97
CA LEU A 196 -1.37 14.90 11.55
C LEU A 196 -0.98 13.43 11.31
N VAL A 197 -0.18 12.85 12.20
CA VAL A 197 0.22 11.44 12.16
C VAL A 197 -0.99 10.54 12.39
N ASP A 198 -1.80 10.83 13.41
CA ASP A 198 -3.01 10.06 13.74
C ASP A 198 -4.05 10.15 12.64
N ARG A 199 -4.17 11.31 11.97
CA ARG A 199 -5.02 11.42 10.78
C ARG A 199 -4.58 10.55 9.63
N MET A 200 -3.28 10.52 9.33
CA MET A 200 -2.77 9.66 8.26
C MET A 200 -2.99 8.19 8.59
N ALA A 201 -2.81 7.81 9.85
CA ALA A 201 -3.10 6.47 10.33
C ALA A 201 -4.60 6.15 10.21
N ALA A 202 -5.49 7.06 10.62
CA ALA A 202 -6.94 6.91 10.48
C ALA A 202 -7.37 6.74 9.01
N VAL A 203 -6.82 7.52 8.07
CA VAL A 203 -7.10 7.36 6.63
C VAL A 203 -6.65 5.98 6.15
N SER A 204 -5.44 5.56 6.53
CA SER A 204 -4.90 4.26 6.13
C SER A 204 -5.73 3.09 6.66
N VAL A 205 -6.24 3.20 7.89
CA VAL A 205 -7.02 2.15 8.55
C VAL A 205 -8.42 2.08 7.96
N ALA A 206 -9.10 3.22 7.84
CA ALA A 206 -10.46 3.26 7.27
C ALA A 206 -10.49 2.85 5.79
N SER A 207 -9.46 3.19 5.01
CA SER A 207 -9.34 2.72 3.62
C SER A 207 -9.19 1.20 3.55
N LYS A 208 -8.39 0.62 4.44
CA LYS A 208 -8.17 -0.83 4.51
C LYS A 208 -9.41 -1.57 5.01
N GLU A 209 -10.10 -1.03 6.01
CA GLU A 209 -11.40 -1.53 6.48
C GLU A 209 -12.41 -1.61 5.33
N TYR A 210 -12.53 -0.53 4.57
CA TYR A 210 -13.43 -0.46 3.41
C TYR A 210 -13.11 -1.53 2.35
N GLU A 211 -11.83 -1.69 1.97
CA GLU A 211 -11.39 -2.73 1.01
C GLU A 211 -11.69 -4.15 1.51
N LEU A 212 -11.47 -4.42 2.80
CA LEU A 212 -11.76 -5.73 3.39
C LEU A 212 -13.26 -6.00 3.46
N LEU A 213 -14.05 -5.01 3.87
CA LEU A 213 -15.52 -5.13 3.92
C LEU A 213 -16.11 -5.37 2.52
N GLN A 214 -15.60 -4.72 1.47
CA GLN A 214 -15.98 -5.04 0.09
C GLN A 214 -15.67 -6.50 -0.28
N THR A 215 -14.49 -6.99 0.10
CA THR A 215 -14.11 -8.39 -0.14
C THR A 215 -15.05 -9.37 0.57
N VAL A 216 -15.45 -9.05 1.81
CA VAL A 216 -16.43 -9.85 2.56
C VAL A 216 -17.81 -9.75 1.90
N GLN A 217 -18.19 -8.57 1.38
CA GLN A 217 -19.47 -8.37 0.70
C GLN A 217 -19.65 -9.32 -0.49
N GLU A 218 -18.61 -9.48 -1.31
CA GLU A 218 -18.62 -10.39 -2.47
C GLU A 218 -18.82 -11.86 -2.07
N GLN A 219 -18.39 -12.24 -0.87
CA GLN A 219 -18.48 -13.61 -0.35
C GLN A 219 -19.77 -13.85 0.42
N SER A 220 -20.33 -12.81 1.03
CA SER A 220 -21.55 -12.87 1.84
C SER A 220 -22.80 -12.91 0.96
N SER A 221 -23.80 -13.67 1.37
CA SER A 221 -25.12 -13.64 0.71
C SER A 221 -26.24 -13.70 1.76
N GLY A 222 -27.26 -12.86 1.59
CA GLY A 222 -28.46 -12.89 2.43
C GLY A 222 -28.42 -11.94 3.64
N PHE A 223 -28.73 -12.46 4.83
CA PHE A 223 -29.02 -11.66 6.03
C PHE A 223 -27.83 -10.86 6.57
N GLU A 224 -26.59 -11.19 6.20
CA GLU A 224 -25.41 -10.45 6.64
C GLU A 224 -25.19 -9.14 5.87
N ALA A 225 -25.90 -8.96 4.74
CA ALA A 225 -25.71 -7.81 3.86
C ALA A 225 -26.03 -6.46 4.52
N TRP A 226 -27.02 -6.39 5.42
CA TRP A 226 -27.40 -5.12 6.05
C TRP A 226 -26.40 -4.65 7.10
N VAL A 227 -25.82 -5.56 7.89
CA VAL A 227 -24.78 -5.21 8.88
C VAL A 227 -23.51 -4.79 8.15
N LEU A 228 -23.15 -5.52 7.09
CA LEU A 228 -22.00 -5.16 6.28
C LEU A 228 -22.16 -3.80 5.59
N GLU A 229 -23.36 -3.46 5.12
CA GLU A 229 -23.68 -2.14 4.57
C GLU A 229 -23.56 -1.03 5.64
N ALA A 230 -23.97 -1.31 6.89
CA ALA A 230 -23.80 -0.39 8.00
C ALA A 230 -22.32 -0.16 8.35
N SER A 231 -21.51 -1.22 8.44
CA SER A 231 -20.06 -1.10 8.65
C SER A 231 -19.38 -0.36 7.50
N LEU A 232 -19.75 -0.62 6.24
CA LEU A 232 -19.24 0.13 5.07
C LEU A 232 -19.58 1.62 5.16
N ALA A 233 -20.81 1.96 5.56
CA ALA A 233 -21.23 3.34 5.73
C ALA A 233 -20.47 4.03 6.87
N ALA A 234 -20.15 3.32 7.95
CA ALA A 234 -19.32 3.84 9.04
C ALA A 234 -17.89 4.14 8.58
N ALA A 235 -17.25 3.22 7.84
CA ALA A 235 -15.93 3.42 7.26
C ALA A 235 -15.92 4.58 6.24
N GLU A 236 -16.95 4.71 5.39
CA GLU A 236 -17.11 5.83 4.46
C GLU A 236 -17.25 7.17 5.18
N ASN A 237 -17.99 7.21 6.30
CA ASN A 237 -18.13 8.40 7.13
C ASN A 237 -16.79 8.84 7.74
N VAL A 238 -15.98 7.90 8.25
CA VAL A 238 -14.62 8.19 8.73
C VAL A 238 -13.77 8.80 7.61
N LEU A 239 -13.81 8.22 6.41
CA LEU A 239 -13.08 8.72 5.25
C LEU A 239 -13.57 10.13 4.86
N GLU A 240 -14.88 10.37 4.80
CA GLU A 240 -15.47 11.67 4.47
C GLU A 240 -15.00 12.76 5.44
N LYS A 241 -15.03 12.49 6.76
CA LYS A 241 -14.53 13.42 7.78
C LYS A 241 -13.05 13.72 7.65
N LEU A 242 -12.26 12.77 7.16
CA LEU A 242 -10.83 12.95 6.87
C LEU A 242 -10.59 13.66 5.52
N GLY A 243 -11.64 13.95 4.76
CA GLY A 243 -11.53 14.53 3.41
C GLY A 243 -11.00 13.55 2.37
N ALA A 244 -11.11 12.24 2.65
CA ALA A 244 -10.85 11.16 1.72
C ALA A 244 -12.20 10.62 1.23
N THR A 245 -12.49 10.67 -0.06
CA THR A 245 -13.67 9.97 -0.59
C THR A 245 -13.22 8.59 -1.06
N PRO A 246 -13.85 7.48 -0.62
CA PRO A 246 -13.56 6.18 -1.20
C PRO A 246 -13.83 6.26 -2.71
N GLU A 247 -12.81 5.95 -3.51
CA GLU A 247 -13.00 5.90 -4.96
C GLU A 247 -13.96 4.74 -5.24
N PRO A 248 -15.11 4.97 -5.91
CA PRO A 248 -16.00 3.87 -6.23
C PRO A 248 -15.20 2.84 -7.01
N GLU A 249 -15.29 1.57 -6.60
CA GLU A 249 -14.65 0.50 -7.35
C GLU A 249 -14.96 0.68 -8.83
N PRO A 250 -13.96 0.58 -9.72
CA PRO A 250 -14.17 0.77 -11.14
C PRO A 250 -15.23 -0.24 -11.56
N THR A 251 -16.47 0.25 -11.74
CA THR A 251 -17.61 -0.57 -12.13
C THR A 251 -17.14 -1.39 -13.29
N ALA A 252 -17.03 -2.72 -13.07
CA ALA A 252 -16.40 -3.62 -14.02
C ALA A 252 -16.94 -3.27 -15.39
N SER A 253 -16.05 -2.74 -16.25
CA SER A 253 -16.45 -2.27 -17.57
C SER A 253 -17.25 -3.40 -18.19
N PRO A 254 -18.51 -3.17 -18.61
CA PRO A 254 -19.44 -4.24 -18.94
C PRO A 254 -18.71 -5.21 -19.85
N GLU A 255 -18.67 -6.48 -19.45
CA GLU A 255 -17.97 -7.53 -20.21
C GLU A 255 -18.22 -7.29 -21.69
N PRO A 256 -17.17 -7.22 -22.53
CA PRO A 256 -17.36 -6.96 -23.95
C PRO A 256 -18.37 -7.98 -24.45
N ILE A 257 -19.58 -7.50 -24.79
CA ILE A 257 -20.67 -8.33 -25.31
C ILE A 257 -20.03 -9.18 -26.39
N ALA A 258 -20.01 -10.49 -26.15
CA ALA A 258 -19.33 -11.44 -27.02
C ALA A 258 -19.72 -11.11 -28.46
N SER A 259 -18.71 -10.76 -29.26
CA SER A 259 -18.89 -10.44 -30.66
C SER A 259 -19.77 -11.53 -31.29
N PRO A 260 -20.84 -11.18 -32.03
CA PRO A 260 -21.84 -12.14 -32.44
C PRO A 260 -21.17 -13.34 -33.10
N THR A 261 -21.35 -14.51 -32.50
CA THR A 261 -20.85 -15.79 -33.00
C THR A 261 -21.16 -15.86 -34.49
N ALA A 262 -20.11 -15.92 -35.32
CA ALA A 262 -20.26 -16.09 -36.75
C ALA A 262 -21.15 -17.30 -37.01
N THR A 263 -22.26 -17.08 -37.71
CA THR A 263 -23.20 -18.11 -38.15
C THR A 263 -22.41 -19.28 -38.73
N PRO A 264 -22.56 -20.52 -38.20
CA PRO A 264 -21.83 -21.66 -38.71
C PRO A 264 -22.15 -21.86 -40.19
N SER A 265 -21.10 -21.86 -41.01
CA SER A 265 -21.19 -22.20 -42.42
C SER A 265 -21.87 -23.57 -42.57
N PRO A 266 -22.84 -23.75 -43.49
CA PRO A 266 -23.56 -25.00 -43.63
C PRO A 266 -22.58 -26.16 -43.89
N TRP A 267 -22.64 -27.14 -43.01
CA TRP A 267 -21.82 -28.34 -43.04
C TRP A 267 -22.14 -29.15 -44.32
N PRO A 268 -21.14 -29.61 -45.08
CA PRO A 268 -21.38 -30.44 -46.25
C PRO A 268 -22.09 -31.75 -45.86
N SER A 269 -23.16 -32.04 -46.59
CA SER A 269 -24.03 -33.21 -46.45
C SER A 269 -23.22 -34.51 -46.35
N PRO A 270 -23.49 -35.40 -45.35
CA PRO A 270 -22.75 -36.63 -45.19
C PRO A 270 -23.03 -37.59 -46.36
N THR A 271 -21.96 -38.09 -46.95
CA THR A 271 -22.00 -39.16 -47.97
C THR A 271 -22.35 -40.48 -47.29
N PRO A 272 -23.34 -41.25 -47.79
CA PRO A 272 -23.72 -42.53 -47.19
C PRO A 272 -22.58 -43.55 -47.35
N THR A 273 -22.00 -43.97 -46.22
CA THR A 273 -21.03 -45.07 -46.16
C THR A 273 -21.81 -46.38 -46.06
N ALA A 274 -21.74 -47.19 -47.10
CA ALA A 274 -22.19 -48.57 -47.11
C ALA A 274 -21.10 -49.48 -46.53
N GLY A 275 -21.49 -50.48 -45.73
CA GLY A 275 -20.60 -51.59 -45.39
C GLY A 275 -20.86 -52.16 -44.00
N ALA A 276 -21.80 -53.11 -43.93
CA ALA A 276 -21.91 -54.01 -42.79
C ALA A 276 -20.73 -55.00 -42.84
N GLU A 277 -19.93 -55.05 -41.77
CA GLU A 277 -18.90 -56.08 -41.58
C GLU A 277 -19.22 -56.88 -40.31
N ALA A 278 -19.17 -58.21 -40.47
CA ALA A 278 -19.78 -59.18 -39.58
C ALA A 278 -19.08 -59.30 -38.21
N THR A 279 -19.89 -59.53 -37.18
CA THR A 279 -19.48 -59.81 -35.79
C THR A 279 -18.68 -61.11 -35.69
N PRO A 280 -17.45 -61.12 -35.15
CA PRO A 280 -16.75 -62.36 -34.82
C PRO A 280 -17.32 -62.99 -33.54
N THR A 281 -17.56 -64.30 -33.63
CA THR A 281 -18.05 -65.19 -32.56
C THR A 281 -17.04 -65.32 -31.41
N PRO A 282 -17.46 -65.22 -30.13
CA PRO A 282 -16.55 -65.42 -29.01
C PRO A 282 -16.16 -66.90 -28.83
N SER A 283 -14.89 -67.12 -28.50
CA SER A 283 -14.26 -68.42 -28.25
C SER A 283 -14.60 -68.95 -26.84
N PRO A 284 -14.81 -70.26 -26.64
CA PRO A 284 -15.16 -70.82 -25.33
C PRO A 284 -13.95 -70.92 -24.39
N THR A 285 -14.15 -70.52 -23.13
CA THR A 285 -13.19 -70.64 -22.02
C THR A 285 -13.01 -72.11 -21.61
N PRO A 286 -11.77 -72.61 -21.43
CA PRO A 286 -11.51 -73.98 -21.03
C PRO A 286 -11.81 -74.27 -19.56
N ALA A 287 -12.25 -75.50 -19.31
CA ALA A 287 -12.57 -76.08 -18.00
C ALA A 287 -11.30 -76.36 -17.16
N PRO A 288 -11.42 -76.42 -15.82
CA PRO A 288 -10.29 -76.61 -14.92
C PRO A 288 -9.84 -78.08 -14.87
N ALA A 289 -8.53 -78.29 -14.77
CA ALA A 289 -7.91 -79.60 -14.56
C ALA A 289 -7.73 -79.88 -13.06
N GLU A 290 -8.00 -81.12 -12.65
CA GLU A 290 -7.59 -81.70 -11.35
C GLU A 290 -6.09 -82.04 -11.34
#